data_AF-A0A2N2ZQK3-F1
#
_entry.id   AF-A0A2N2ZQK3-F1
#
_cell.length_a   1.000
_cell.length_b   1.000
_cell.length_c   1.000
_cell.angle_alpha   90.00
_cell.angle_beta   90.00
_cell.angle_gamma   90.00
#
_symmetry.space_group_name_H-M   'P 1'
#
loop_
_entity.id
_entity.type
_entity.pdbx_description
1 polymer ?
#
loop_
_entity_poly.entity_id
_entity_poly.type
_entity_poly.pdbx_seq_one_letter_code
_entity_poly.pdbx_strand_id
1 'polypeptide(L)'
;MKPFIRYILPLLLLLVFVSSKAQVLHAEPFGTASWDAANDIIIASDSNFVLYGNHYKNLYLAKADTAAQLIWEKSYPTDSILLYPSSICEIGDTSYVVSGKYQNVGFLLKINTVGDSLFSLNDSAILGGNVTNLRVAPDGNLLALVTFNGYGASLVKFDDKL
;
A
#
# COMPACT_ATOMS: atom_id res chain seq x y z
N MET A 1 -1.07 42.02 -48.57
CA MET A 1 -0.70 41.57 -47.21
C MET A 1 -1.34 40.21 -46.96
N LYS A 2 -0.56 39.14 -46.75
CA LYS A 2 -1.10 37.83 -46.38
C LYS A 2 -1.60 37.89 -44.92
N PRO A 3 -2.79 37.34 -44.58
CA PRO A 3 -3.38 37.53 -43.26
C PRO A 3 -2.59 36.75 -42.19
N PHE A 4 -2.05 37.48 -41.22
CA PHE A 4 -1.35 36.99 -40.02
C PHE A 4 -2.16 35.92 -39.24
N ILE A 5 -3.49 35.97 -39.38
CA ILE A 5 -4.46 35.03 -38.81
C ILE A 5 -4.21 33.55 -39.19
N ARG A 6 -3.64 33.26 -40.36
CA ARG A 6 -3.36 31.87 -40.79
C ARG A 6 -2.29 31.16 -39.95
N TYR A 7 -1.50 31.90 -39.20
CA TYR A 7 -0.45 31.36 -38.34
C TYR A 7 -0.83 31.34 -36.86
N ILE A 8 -1.91 32.02 -36.47
CA ILE A 8 -2.38 32.06 -35.07
C ILE A 8 -2.90 30.69 -34.63
N LEU A 9 -3.70 30.02 -35.49
CA LEU A 9 -4.25 28.70 -35.19
C LEU A 9 -3.18 27.60 -35.09
N PRO A 10 -2.21 27.47 -36.02
CA PRO A 10 -1.12 26.51 -35.86
C PRO A 10 -0.14 26.89 -34.73
N LEU A 11 0.06 28.17 -34.41
CA LEU A 11 0.85 28.61 -33.25
C LEU A 11 0.17 28.24 -31.92
N LEU A 12 -1.16 28.39 -31.83
CA LEU A 12 -1.97 27.91 -30.72
C LEU A 12 -1.93 26.37 -30.61
N LEU A 13 -1.97 25.66 -31.74
CA LEU A 13 -1.82 24.20 -31.77
C LEU A 13 -0.41 23.75 -31.36
N LEU A 14 0.63 24.54 -31.67
CA LEU A 14 2.02 24.30 -31.25
C LEU A 14 2.21 24.52 -29.74
N LEU A 15 1.48 25.47 -29.16
CA LEU A 15 1.43 25.73 -27.71
C LEU A 15 0.70 24.64 -26.93
N VAL A 16 -0.12 23.79 -27.57
CA VAL A 16 -0.81 22.65 -26.93
C VAL A 16 0.13 21.46 -26.68
N PHE A 17 1.31 21.42 -27.28
CA PHE A 17 2.38 20.49 -26.90
C PHE A 17 3.13 21.01 -25.66
N VAL A 18 2.41 21.35 -24.60
CA VAL A 18 3.05 21.52 -23.29
C VAL A 18 3.46 20.13 -22.85
N SER A 19 4.77 19.88 -22.79
CA SER A 19 5.29 18.73 -22.05
C SER A 19 4.75 18.85 -20.62
N SER A 20 3.74 18.06 -20.26
CA SER A 20 3.26 18.03 -18.89
C SER A 20 4.39 17.49 -18.02
N LYS A 21 5.08 18.38 -17.33
CA LYS A 21 6.01 17.96 -16.28
C LYS A 21 5.18 17.46 -15.11
N ALA A 22 5.65 16.41 -14.44
CA ALA A 22 5.09 16.03 -13.16
C ALA A 22 5.17 17.24 -12.21
N GLN A 23 4.05 17.57 -11.57
CA GLN A 23 3.97 18.64 -10.57
C GLN A 23 3.60 18.03 -9.23
N VAL A 24 4.25 18.51 -8.17
CA VAL A 24 3.86 18.18 -6.80
C VAL A 24 2.70 19.10 -6.43
N LEU A 25 1.51 18.52 -6.26
CA LEU A 25 0.31 19.27 -5.84
C LEU A 25 0.18 19.35 -4.31
N HIS A 26 0.68 18.33 -3.61
CA HIS A 26 0.69 18.24 -2.16
C HIS A 26 1.88 17.39 -1.70
N ALA A 27 2.48 17.76 -0.58
CA ALA A 27 3.56 17.01 0.05
C ALA A 27 3.63 17.36 1.54
N GLU A 28 2.99 16.54 2.36
CA GLU A 28 3.15 16.57 3.81
C GLU A 28 3.60 15.18 4.29
N PRO A 29 4.58 15.10 5.21
CA PRO A 29 5.02 13.83 5.75
C PRO A 29 3.96 13.27 6.71
N PHE A 30 3.75 11.96 6.65
CA PHE A 30 3.07 11.21 7.71
C PHE A 30 4.10 10.41 8.51
N GLY A 31 3.87 10.24 9.81
CA GLY A 31 4.80 9.61 10.73
C GLY A 31 5.46 10.59 11.68
N THR A 32 6.71 10.33 12.06
CA THR A 32 7.40 11.04 13.15
C THR A 32 8.59 11.86 12.66
N ALA A 33 9.24 12.58 13.57
CA ALA A 33 10.50 13.30 13.29
C ALA A 33 11.71 12.37 13.05
N SER A 34 11.50 11.07 12.92
CA SER A 34 12.55 10.05 12.85
C SER A 34 12.67 9.46 11.45
N TRP A 35 13.60 8.53 11.24
CA TRP A 35 13.75 7.90 9.93
C TRP A 35 12.61 6.93 9.66
N ASP A 36 11.65 7.40 8.85
CA ASP A 36 10.47 6.66 8.40
C ASP A 36 10.53 6.45 6.89
N ALA A 37 10.05 5.30 6.42
CA ALA A 37 10.05 4.94 5.01
C ALA A 37 8.70 4.42 4.57
N ALA A 38 8.10 5.01 3.54
CA ALA A 38 6.91 4.48 2.88
C ALA A 38 7.31 3.39 1.87
N ASN A 39 6.52 2.32 1.80
CA ASN A 39 6.79 1.18 0.91
C ASN A 39 5.75 1.04 -0.20
N ASP A 40 4.47 1.24 0.10
CA ASP A 40 3.38 1.09 -0.86
C ASP A 40 2.15 1.93 -0.46
N ILE A 41 1.23 2.08 -1.41
CA ILE A 41 -0.02 2.80 -1.28
C ILE A 41 -1.12 2.10 -2.08
N ILE A 42 -2.33 2.06 -1.54
CA ILE A 42 -3.54 1.62 -2.24
C ILE A 42 -4.61 2.69 -2.20
N ILE A 43 -5.43 2.72 -3.25
CA ILE A 43 -6.69 3.45 -3.26
C ILE A 43 -7.73 2.49 -2.70
N ALA A 44 -8.33 2.86 -1.57
CA ALA A 44 -9.39 2.09 -0.94
C ALA A 44 -10.73 2.31 -1.65
N SER A 45 -11.70 1.44 -1.36
CA SER A 45 -13.07 1.43 -1.88
C SER A 45 -13.82 2.74 -1.61
N ASP A 46 -13.50 3.42 -0.51
CA ASP A 46 -14.01 4.75 -0.15
C ASP A 46 -13.26 5.91 -0.85
N SER A 47 -12.42 5.60 -1.84
CA SER A 47 -11.57 6.53 -2.60
C SER A 47 -10.45 7.20 -1.80
N ASN A 48 -10.32 6.90 -0.51
CA ASN A 48 -9.21 7.38 0.31
C ASN A 48 -7.94 6.58 0.03
N PHE A 49 -6.81 7.09 0.51
CA PHE A 49 -5.51 6.48 0.31
C PHE A 49 -5.06 5.77 1.57
N VAL A 50 -4.62 4.52 1.46
CA VAL A 50 -4.00 3.79 2.57
C VAL A 50 -2.58 3.44 2.19
N LEU A 51 -1.65 3.83 3.04
CA LEU A 51 -0.22 3.58 2.84
C LEU A 51 0.35 2.81 4.01
N TYR A 52 1.40 2.04 3.72
CA TYR A 52 2.20 1.45 4.77
C TYR A 52 3.68 1.72 4.58
N GLY A 53 4.39 1.65 5.68
CA GLY A 53 5.81 1.91 5.76
C GLY A 53 6.43 1.26 6.99
N ASN A 54 7.65 1.70 7.29
CA ASN A 54 8.37 1.34 8.50
C ASN A 54 8.55 2.58 9.36
N HIS A 55 8.20 2.46 10.64
CA HIS A 55 8.56 3.42 11.68
C HIS A 55 9.44 2.71 12.72
N TYR A 56 10.70 3.10 12.85
CA TYR A 56 11.69 2.41 13.70
C TYR A 56 11.69 0.87 13.56
N LYS A 57 11.47 0.37 12.32
CA LYS A 57 11.38 -1.05 11.95
C LYS A 57 10.08 -1.77 12.38
N ASN A 58 9.08 -1.05 12.86
CA ASN A 58 7.73 -1.56 13.05
C ASN A 58 6.87 -1.19 11.84
N LEU A 59 5.80 -1.94 11.61
CA LEU A 59 4.82 -1.59 10.56
C LEU A 59 4.14 -0.28 10.96
N TYR A 60 4.18 0.69 10.06
CA TYR A 60 3.41 1.92 10.17
C TYR A 60 2.36 1.94 9.05
N LEU A 61 1.13 2.31 9.38
CA LEU A 61 0.03 2.48 8.44
C LEU A 61 -0.58 3.86 8.64
N ALA A 62 -0.96 4.50 7.54
CA ALA A 62 -1.77 5.70 7.59
C ALA A 62 -2.88 5.65 6.53
N LYS A 63 -3.95 6.37 6.81
CA LYS A 63 -5.00 6.66 5.85
C LYS A 63 -5.13 8.15 5.67
N ALA A 64 -5.23 8.58 4.42
CA ALA A 64 -5.40 9.96 4.03
C ALA A 64 -6.62 10.12 3.11
N ASP A 65 -7.25 11.29 3.14
CA ASP A 65 -8.37 11.61 2.27
C ASP A 65 -7.92 11.88 0.82
N THR A 66 -8.88 12.15 -0.07
CA THR A 66 -8.61 12.46 -1.48
C THR A 66 -7.81 13.74 -1.70
N ALA A 67 -7.71 14.61 -0.68
CA ALA A 67 -6.86 15.81 -0.67
C ALA A 67 -5.50 15.54 0.01
N ALA A 68 -5.17 14.26 0.23
CA ALA A 68 -3.97 13.79 0.91
C ALA A 68 -3.83 14.34 2.35
N GLN A 69 -4.94 14.64 3.03
CA GLN A 69 -4.95 15.01 4.46
C GLN A 69 -5.08 13.76 5.33
N LEU A 70 -4.34 13.73 6.44
CA LEU A 70 -4.34 12.60 7.38
C LEU A 70 -5.74 12.37 7.98
N ILE A 71 -6.25 11.15 7.88
CA ILE A 71 -7.45 10.67 8.57
C ILE A 71 -7.05 9.92 9.85
N TRP A 72 -6.11 8.97 9.74
CA TRP A 72 -5.56 8.23 10.89
C TRP A 72 -4.16 7.70 10.58
N GLU A 73 -3.35 7.46 11.62
CA GLU A 73 -2.08 6.75 11.54
C GLU A 73 -1.90 5.84 12.76
N LYS A 74 -1.28 4.67 12.54
CA LYS A 74 -1.07 3.66 13.59
C LYS A 74 0.18 2.82 13.31
N SER A 75 0.78 2.32 14.39
CA SER A 75 1.94 1.41 14.35
C SER A 75 1.56 0.03 14.88
N TYR A 76 2.10 -1.02 14.26
CA TYR A 76 1.82 -2.42 14.58
C TYR A 76 3.09 -3.28 14.59
N PRO A 77 3.16 -4.28 15.49
CA PRO A 77 2.34 -4.35 16.70
C PRO A 77 2.69 -3.15 17.62
N THR A 78 1.92 -2.93 18.68
CA THR A 78 2.16 -1.80 19.60
C THR A 78 3.45 -1.94 20.41
N ASP A 79 3.91 -3.18 20.52
CA ASP A 79 5.15 -3.63 21.12
C ASP A 79 6.28 -3.65 20.10
N SER A 80 7.51 -3.43 20.56
CA SER A 80 8.69 -3.23 19.71
C SER A 80 9.14 -4.52 19.02
N ILE A 81 8.45 -4.91 17.95
CA ILE A 81 8.70 -6.10 17.16
C ILE A 81 9.03 -5.70 15.71
N LEU A 82 10.19 -6.15 15.24
CA LEU A 82 10.73 -5.80 13.92
C LEU A 82 9.95 -6.45 12.77
N LEU A 83 8.94 -5.77 12.24
CA LEU A 83 8.21 -6.21 11.05
C LEU A 83 8.83 -5.62 9.78
N TYR A 84 8.92 -6.46 8.75
CA TYR A 84 9.30 -6.05 7.40
C TYR A 84 8.11 -6.22 6.46
N PRO A 85 7.21 -5.22 6.36
CA PRO A 85 6.03 -5.30 5.54
C PRO A 85 6.38 -5.22 4.05
N SER A 86 5.62 -5.94 3.23
CA SER A 86 5.95 -6.20 1.82
C SER A 86 4.78 -5.95 0.86
N SER A 87 3.54 -5.97 1.35
CA SER A 87 2.36 -5.75 0.53
C SER A 87 1.15 -5.41 1.41
N ILE A 88 0.21 -4.65 0.85
CA ILE A 88 -1.09 -4.36 1.42
C ILE A 88 -2.19 -4.60 0.37
N CYS A 89 -3.38 -5.01 0.81
CA CYS A 89 -4.59 -4.98 -0.01
C CYS A 89 -5.82 -4.72 0.86
N GLU A 90 -6.88 -4.17 0.26
CA GLU A 90 -8.21 -4.11 0.87
C GLU A 90 -9.00 -5.38 0.55
N ILE A 91 -9.75 -5.89 1.52
CA ILE A 91 -10.62 -7.06 1.37
C ILE A 91 -12.04 -6.69 1.77
N GLY A 92 -12.96 -6.87 0.81
CA GLY A 92 -14.41 -6.76 0.99
C GLY A 92 -14.89 -5.42 1.56
N ASP A 93 -14.24 -4.31 1.20
CA ASP A 93 -14.58 -2.93 1.59
C ASP A 93 -14.66 -2.69 3.11
N THR A 94 -14.11 -3.61 3.90
CA THR A 94 -14.31 -3.68 5.37
C THR A 94 -13.01 -3.82 6.13
N SER A 95 -11.93 -4.24 5.45
CA SER A 95 -10.66 -4.51 6.09
C SER A 95 -9.47 -4.31 5.15
N TYR A 96 -8.30 -4.10 5.72
CA TYR A 96 -7.02 -4.15 5.03
C TYR A 96 -6.20 -5.31 5.56
N VAL A 97 -5.48 -6.00 4.67
CA VAL A 97 -4.49 -7.01 5.05
C VAL A 97 -3.11 -6.55 4.63
N VAL A 98 -2.18 -6.57 5.57
CA VAL A 98 -0.75 -6.34 5.35
C VAL A 98 -0.01 -7.65 5.51
N SER A 99 0.95 -7.90 4.64
CA SER A 99 1.86 -9.04 4.73
C SER A 99 3.31 -8.62 4.86
N GLY A 100 4.15 -9.58 5.23
CA GLY A 100 5.59 -9.42 5.16
C GLY A 100 6.29 -10.56 5.86
N LYS A 101 7.40 -10.23 6.52
CA LYS A 101 8.10 -11.15 7.41
C LYS A 101 8.44 -10.52 8.75
N TYR A 102 8.41 -11.35 9.77
CA TYR A 102 9.01 -11.14 11.07
C TYR A 102 10.14 -12.14 11.23
N GLN A 103 11.37 -11.66 11.38
CA GLN A 103 12.57 -12.52 11.32
C GLN A 103 12.58 -13.38 10.03
N ASN A 104 12.47 -14.71 10.19
CA ASN A 104 12.42 -15.70 9.10
C ASN A 104 11.05 -16.38 9.01
N VAL A 105 9.99 -15.71 9.45
CA VAL A 105 8.61 -16.21 9.42
C VAL A 105 7.71 -15.18 8.74
N GLY A 106 6.92 -15.62 7.77
CA GLY A 106 5.92 -14.78 7.13
C GLY A 106 4.85 -14.30 8.13
N PHE A 107 4.28 -13.11 7.91
CA PHE A 107 3.13 -12.64 8.70
C PHE A 107 1.99 -12.14 7.81
N LEU A 108 0.78 -12.23 8.36
CA LEU A 108 -0.42 -11.52 7.90
C LEU A 108 -0.99 -10.73 9.08
N LEU A 109 -1.38 -9.48 8.85
CA LEU A 109 -2.10 -8.63 9.80
C LEU A 109 -3.35 -8.10 9.09
N LYS A 110 -4.52 -8.37 9.66
CA LYS A 110 -5.80 -7.83 9.20
C LYS A 110 -6.25 -6.73 10.15
N ILE A 111 -6.63 -5.59 9.59
CA ILE A 111 -7.15 -4.43 10.31
C ILE A 111 -8.50 -4.01 9.73
N ASN A 112 -9.35 -3.37 10.53
CA ASN A 112 -10.57 -2.73 10.03
C ASN A 112 -10.25 -1.39 9.31
N THR A 113 -11.28 -0.75 8.74
CA THR A 113 -11.13 0.52 7.99
C THR A 113 -10.71 1.73 8.83
N VAL A 114 -10.77 1.64 10.16
CA VAL A 114 -10.30 2.65 11.12
C VAL A 114 -8.97 2.29 11.78
N GLY A 115 -8.34 1.20 11.34
CA GLY A 115 -7.03 0.75 11.81
C GLY A 115 -7.06 0.00 13.16
N ASP A 116 -8.12 -0.69 13.52
CA ASP A 116 -8.04 -1.61 14.65
C ASP A 116 -7.64 -3.00 14.17
N SER A 117 -6.71 -3.64 14.89
CA SER A 117 -6.31 -5.02 14.62
C SER A 117 -7.48 -5.96 14.81
N LEU A 118 -7.75 -6.79 13.80
CA LEU A 118 -8.78 -7.83 13.81
C LEU A 118 -8.16 -9.22 13.95
N PHE A 119 -7.01 -9.45 13.30
CA PHE A 119 -6.35 -10.75 13.26
C PHE A 119 -4.86 -10.60 12.93
N SER A 120 -4.04 -11.50 13.46
CA SER A 120 -2.64 -11.64 13.08
C SER A 120 -2.24 -13.11 13.00
N LEU A 121 -1.50 -13.48 11.96
CA LEU A 121 -0.92 -14.80 11.77
C LEU A 121 0.59 -14.70 11.60
N ASN A 122 1.34 -15.51 12.34
CA ASN A 122 2.78 -15.70 12.19
C ASN A 122 3.12 -17.16 12.46
N ASP A 123 2.87 -18.02 11.47
CA ASP A 123 3.13 -19.45 11.54
C ASP A 123 3.97 -19.86 10.33
N SER A 124 5.17 -20.40 10.56
CA SER A 124 6.12 -20.76 9.50
C SER A 124 5.67 -21.97 8.67
N ALA A 125 4.79 -22.82 9.21
CA ALA A 125 4.20 -23.94 8.47
C ALA A 125 3.18 -23.44 7.44
N ILE A 126 2.50 -22.33 7.71
CA ILE A 126 1.47 -21.76 6.84
C ILE A 126 2.05 -20.66 5.94
N LEU A 127 2.88 -19.78 6.50
CA LEU A 127 3.36 -18.54 5.87
C LEU A 127 4.84 -18.57 5.50
N GLY A 128 5.52 -19.71 5.65
CA GLY A 128 6.92 -19.87 5.29
C GLY A 128 7.80 -18.81 5.95
N GLY A 129 8.79 -18.31 5.20
CA GLY A 129 9.72 -17.28 5.65
C GLY A 129 9.39 -15.86 5.20
N ASN A 130 8.52 -15.69 4.20
CA ASN A 130 8.06 -14.37 3.75
C ASN A 130 6.76 -14.50 2.97
N VAL A 131 5.88 -13.51 3.12
CA VAL A 131 4.64 -13.38 2.35
C VAL A 131 4.71 -12.07 1.58
N THR A 132 4.44 -12.08 0.28
CA THR A 132 4.49 -10.92 -0.60
C THR A 132 3.32 -10.91 -1.58
N ASN A 133 3.10 -9.78 -2.25
CA ASN A 133 2.15 -9.59 -3.34
C ASN A 133 0.73 -10.09 -3.03
N LEU A 134 0.10 -9.48 -2.02
CA LEU A 134 -1.29 -9.77 -1.67
C LEU A 134 -2.25 -9.28 -2.76
N ARG A 135 -3.24 -10.10 -3.12
CA ARG A 135 -4.34 -9.72 -4.04
C ARG A 135 -5.64 -10.37 -3.62
N VAL A 136 -6.76 -9.69 -3.84
CA VAL A 136 -8.08 -10.30 -3.68
C VAL A 136 -8.46 -11.03 -4.97
N ALA A 137 -8.86 -12.28 -4.85
CA ALA A 137 -9.38 -13.08 -5.95
C ALA A 137 -10.85 -12.72 -6.25
N PRO A 138 -11.38 -13.03 -7.45
CA PRO A 138 -12.78 -12.76 -7.79
C PRO A 138 -13.82 -13.43 -6.88
N ASP A 139 -13.43 -14.48 -6.15
CA ASP A 139 -14.27 -15.17 -5.17
C ASP A 139 -14.14 -14.60 -3.74
N GLY A 140 -13.47 -13.45 -3.57
CA GLY A 140 -13.31 -12.76 -2.29
C GLY A 140 -12.13 -13.23 -1.44
N ASN A 141 -11.55 -14.38 -1.78
CA ASN A 141 -10.42 -14.99 -1.06
C ASN A 141 -9.10 -14.22 -1.29
N LEU A 142 -8.17 -14.32 -0.34
CA LEU A 142 -6.85 -13.68 -0.44
C LEU A 142 -5.87 -14.58 -1.20
N LEU A 143 -5.17 -14.02 -2.17
CA LEU A 143 -4.01 -14.61 -2.82
C LEU A 143 -2.73 -13.96 -2.28
N ALA A 144 -1.70 -14.78 -2.09
CA ALA A 144 -0.36 -14.31 -1.74
C ALA A 144 0.72 -15.15 -2.40
N LEU A 145 1.89 -14.56 -2.55
CA LEU A 145 3.11 -15.31 -2.83
C LEU A 145 3.82 -15.61 -1.50
N VAL A 146 4.05 -16.88 -1.22
CA VAL A 146 4.66 -17.35 0.04
C VAL A 146 5.96 -18.06 -0.27
N THR A 147 7.06 -17.60 0.31
CA THR A 147 8.37 -18.26 0.17
C THR A 147 8.59 -19.19 1.35
N PHE A 148 8.55 -20.50 1.10
CA PHE A 148 8.89 -21.51 2.11
C PHE A 148 10.39 -21.76 2.14
N ASN A 149 10.97 -21.85 3.34
CA ASN A 149 12.39 -22.11 3.51
C ASN A 149 12.75 -23.45 2.84
N GLY A 150 13.60 -23.40 1.80
CA GLY A 150 14.06 -24.58 1.04
C GLY A 150 13.20 -25.02 -0.15
N TYR A 151 12.00 -24.45 -0.35
CA TYR A 151 11.06 -24.92 -1.38
C TYR A 151 10.66 -23.86 -2.43
N GLY A 152 11.17 -22.63 -2.32
CA GLY A 152 10.90 -21.55 -3.28
C GLY A 152 9.57 -20.82 -3.02
N ALA A 153 9.19 -19.94 -3.95
CA ALA A 153 7.95 -19.16 -3.86
C ALA A 153 6.74 -19.96 -4.38
N SER A 154 5.63 -19.93 -3.64
CA SER A 154 4.36 -20.59 -3.97
C SER A 154 3.23 -19.59 -4.04
N LEU A 155 2.26 -19.81 -4.94
CA LEU A 155 0.98 -19.11 -4.90
C LEU A 155 0.09 -19.79 -3.86
N VAL A 156 -0.29 -19.06 -2.82
CA VAL A 156 -1.15 -19.54 -1.74
C VAL A 156 -2.45 -18.76 -1.75
N LYS A 157 -3.56 -19.46 -1.54
CA LYS A 157 -4.90 -18.89 -1.44
C LYS A 157 -5.44 -19.13 -0.04
N PHE A 158 -5.76 -18.06 0.67
CA PHE A 158 -6.37 -18.06 2.00
C PHE A 158 -7.85 -17.72 1.87
N ASP A 159 -8.66 -18.23 2.80
CA ASP A 159 -10.05 -17.80 2.91
C ASP A 159 -10.16 -16.30 3.26
N ASP A 160 -11.33 -15.71 3.03
CA ASP A 160 -11.64 -14.32 3.37
C ASP A 160 -11.83 -14.10 4.89
N LYS A 161 -11.95 -15.18 5.65
CA LYS A 161 -12.17 -15.21 7.10
C LYS A 161 -10.89 -15.23 7.93
N LEU A 162 -9.72 -14.97 7.31
CA LEU A 162 -8.48 -14.59 8.01
C LEU A 162 -8.79 -13.86 9.31
#